data_AF-A0AAX3TF74-F1
#
_entry.id   AF-A0AAX3TF74-F1
#
_cell.length_a   1.000
_cell.length_b   1.000
_cell.length_c   1.000
_cell.angle_alpha   90.00
_cell.angle_beta   90.00
_cell.angle_gamma   90.00
#
_symmetry.space_group_name_H-M   'P 1'
#
loop_
_entity.id
_entity.type
_entity.pdbx_description
1 polymer ?
#
loop_
_entity_poly.entity_id
_entity_poly.type
_entity_poly.pdbx_seq_one_letter_code
_entity_poly.pdbx_strand_id
1 'polypeptide(L)'
;MENQNKEKLLDNIKFNNTRTPFWINLLLQLFTTITLFLVILFFISPDLQNYSFNHFNKLNKLAYLYLFLICLAYLLVIFVINLLLVLCRIIKSDSFTYSFGLVFVGILIILTGNVFYHWNTTLFIKTILRFVLVIISMVLGVLFGTFISIVYKNKEYQKDEQNQAILNAYLNNQLVPNKKQLKQIKKQEYKLKKQQEYEELLKFKEQLYKKKTDE
;
A
#
# COMPACT_ATOMS: atom_id res chain seq x y z
N MET A 1 34.95 13.51 -6.40
CA MET A 1 33.55 13.44 -6.87
C MET A 1 33.09 12.01 -7.20
N GLU A 2 33.96 11.11 -7.68
CA GLU A 2 33.60 9.71 -8.01
C GLU A 2 33.15 8.86 -6.81
N ASN A 3 33.86 8.92 -5.66
CA ASN A 3 33.50 8.14 -4.48
C ASN A 3 32.14 8.55 -3.88
N GLN A 4 31.83 9.85 -3.89
CA GLN A 4 30.56 10.36 -3.36
C GLN A 4 29.34 9.92 -4.20
N ASN A 5 29.49 9.76 -5.52
CA ASN A 5 28.41 9.26 -6.37
C ASN A 5 28.20 7.75 -6.18
N LYS A 6 29.28 7.00 -5.97
CA LYS A 6 29.22 5.56 -5.67
C LYS A 6 28.61 5.27 -4.30
N GLU A 7 28.99 6.03 -3.28
CA GLU A 7 28.39 5.94 -1.93
C GLU A 7 26.91 6.29 -1.96
N LYS A 8 26.51 7.38 -2.64
CA LYS A 8 25.10 7.72 -2.82
C LYS A 8 24.29 6.63 -3.54
N LEU A 9 24.89 5.92 -4.49
CA LEU A 9 24.24 4.78 -5.16
C LEU A 9 24.08 3.58 -4.22
N LEU A 10 25.12 3.23 -3.47
CA LEU A 10 25.08 2.15 -2.47
C LEU A 10 24.09 2.44 -1.34
N ASP A 11 24.03 3.69 -0.87
CA ASP A 11 23.08 4.12 0.15
C ASP A 11 21.63 4.08 -0.35
N ASN A 12 21.38 4.47 -1.60
CA ASN A 12 20.05 4.30 -2.20
C ASN A 12 19.66 2.81 -2.28
N ILE A 13 20.58 1.93 -2.68
CA ILE A 13 20.32 0.48 -2.75
C ILE A 13 20.06 -0.10 -1.35
N LYS A 14 20.86 0.29 -0.35
CA LYS A 14 20.71 -0.19 1.04
C LYS A 14 19.43 0.30 1.68
N PHE A 15 19.07 1.56 1.43
CA PHE A 15 17.78 2.12 1.82
C PHE A 15 16.65 1.32 1.16
N ASN A 16 16.70 1.05 -0.15
CA ASN A 16 15.61 0.37 -0.87
C ASN A 16 15.39 -1.09 -0.46
N ASN A 17 16.43 -1.75 0.04
CA ASN A 17 16.35 -3.13 0.54
C ASN A 17 15.92 -3.25 2.02
N THR A 18 15.83 -2.15 2.76
CA THR A 18 15.41 -2.17 4.17
C THR A 18 13.93 -1.79 4.34
N ARG A 19 13.24 -2.48 5.25
CA ARG A 19 11.87 -2.13 5.66
C ARG A 19 11.91 -1.00 6.69
N THR A 20 10.81 -0.25 6.81
CA THR A 20 10.68 0.70 7.92
C THR A 20 10.74 -0.07 9.24
N PRO A 21 11.59 0.33 10.21
CA PRO A 21 11.58 -0.27 11.53
C PRO A 21 10.17 -0.23 12.13
N PHE A 22 9.73 -1.35 12.72
CA PHE A 22 8.37 -1.51 13.24
C PHE A 22 7.97 -0.36 14.18
N TRP A 23 8.84 0.01 15.13
CA TRP A 23 8.57 1.06 16.12
C TRP A 23 8.35 2.44 15.50
N ILE A 24 9.09 2.79 14.45
CA ILE A 24 8.93 4.08 13.76
C ILE A 24 7.57 4.12 13.08
N ASN A 25 7.22 3.04 12.38
CA ASN A 25 5.93 2.95 11.72
C ASN A 25 4.78 2.98 12.75
N LEU A 26 4.89 2.23 13.85
CA LEU A 26 3.90 2.20 14.92
C LEU A 26 3.67 3.60 15.52
N LEU A 27 4.74 4.31 15.89
CA LEU A 27 4.65 5.66 16.44
C LEU A 27 4.00 6.62 15.44
N LEU A 28 4.39 6.55 14.17
CA LEU A 28 3.78 7.37 13.13
C LEU A 28 2.28 7.10 13.01
N GLN A 29 1.86 5.83 13.00
CA GLN A 29 0.43 5.49 12.93
C GLN A 29 -0.35 5.95 14.17
N LEU A 30 0.27 5.94 15.35
CA LEU A 30 -0.33 6.47 16.57
C LEU A 30 -0.62 7.98 16.45
N PHE A 31 0.39 8.76 16.04
CA PHE A 31 0.27 10.22 15.94
C PHE A 31 -0.54 10.71 14.74
N THR A 32 -0.62 9.94 13.67
CA THR A 32 -1.34 10.36 12.46
C THR A 32 -2.71 9.68 12.38
N THR A 33 -2.73 8.39 12.10
CA THR A 33 -3.94 7.60 11.84
C THR A 33 -4.84 7.49 13.07
N ILE A 34 -4.30 7.02 14.21
CA ILE A 34 -5.10 6.79 15.42
C ILE A 34 -5.56 8.12 16.02
N THR A 35 -4.68 9.13 16.10
CA THR A 35 -5.05 10.45 16.63
C THR A 35 -6.18 11.09 15.82
N LEU A 36 -6.08 11.07 14.48
CA LEU A 36 -7.12 11.65 13.63
C LEU A 36 -8.44 10.87 13.73
N PHE A 37 -8.36 9.53 13.82
CA PHE A 37 -9.52 8.70 14.11
C PHE A 37 -10.17 9.09 15.44
N LEU A 38 -9.40 9.25 16.52
CA LEU A 38 -9.93 9.62 17.84
C LEU A 38 -10.60 11.00 17.80
N VAL A 39 -10.02 11.97 17.09
CA VAL A 39 -10.66 13.29 16.89
C VAL A 39 -12.04 13.12 16.24
N ILE A 40 -12.15 12.35 15.16
CA ILE A 40 -13.45 12.13 14.52
C ILE A 40 -14.39 11.35 15.45
N LEU A 41 -13.87 10.35 16.16
CA LEU A 41 -14.64 9.55 17.10
C LEU A 41 -15.27 10.41 18.20
N PHE A 42 -14.48 11.22 18.89
CA PHE A 42 -14.95 12.04 20.01
C PHE A 42 -15.87 13.18 19.57
N PHE A 43 -15.52 13.89 18.49
CA PHE A 43 -16.24 15.11 18.11
C PHE A 43 -17.44 14.87 17.19
N ILE A 44 -17.46 13.78 16.41
CA ILE A 44 -18.45 13.61 15.35
C ILE A 44 -19.10 12.21 15.34
N SER A 45 -18.55 11.21 16.03
CA SER A 45 -19.14 9.86 15.99
C SER A 45 -20.51 9.78 16.66
N PRO A 46 -21.46 9.02 16.07
CA PRO A 46 -22.74 8.68 16.69
C PRO A 46 -22.60 7.96 18.03
N ASP A 47 -21.53 7.16 18.24
CA ASP A 47 -21.35 6.38 19.48
C ASP A 47 -21.27 7.27 20.73
N LEU A 48 -20.83 8.52 20.56
CA LEU A 48 -20.62 9.49 21.63
C LEU A 48 -21.59 10.67 21.56
N GLN A 49 -22.69 10.53 20.81
CA GLN A 49 -23.67 11.61 20.61
C GLN A 49 -24.35 12.13 21.88
N ASN A 50 -24.31 11.34 22.97
CA ASN A 50 -24.88 11.71 24.27
C ASN A 50 -23.98 12.66 25.07
N TYR A 51 -22.74 12.88 24.65
CA TYR A 51 -21.78 13.73 25.35
C TYR A 51 -21.80 15.16 24.80
N SER A 52 -21.66 16.17 25.69
CA SER A 52 -21.78 17.60 25.34
C SER A 52 -20.71 18.12 24.37
N PHE A 53 -19.52 17.51 24.36
CA PHE A 53 -18.43 17.86 23.44
C PHE A 53 -18.63 17.30 22.03
N ASN A 54 -19.55 16.35 21.85
CA ASN A 54 -19.82 15.73 20.56
C ASN A 54 -20.79 16.61 19.75
N HIS A 55 -20.61 16.65 18.43
CA HIS A 55 -21.36 17.51 17.52
C HIS A 55 -22.17 16.71 16.48
N PHE A 56 -22.31 15.40 16.65
CA PHE A 56 -23.07 14.54 15.75
C PHE A 56 -24.50 15.05 15.53
N ASN A 57 -25.20 15.44 16.61
CA ASN A 57 -26.58 15.95 16.54
C ASN A 57 -26.73 17.22 15.68
N LYS A 58 -25.63 17.98 15.47
CA LYS A 58 -25.65 19.17 14.58
C LYS A 58 -25.72 18.81 13.10
N LEU A 59 -25.44 17.55 12.73
CA LEU A 59 -25.44 17.08 11.34
C LEU A 59 -26.86 16.87 10.77
N ASN A 60 -27.89 16.90 11.63
CA ASN A 60 -29.32 16.86 11.25
C ASN A 60 -29.66 15.69 10.29
N LYS A 61 -30.65 15.88 9.39
CA LYS A 61 -31.17 14.84 8.47
C LYS A 61 -30.13 14.26 7.50
N LEU A 62 -29.02 14.95 7.26
CA LEU A 62 -27.96 14.53 6.32
C LEU A 62 -26.75 13.90 7.01
N ALA A 63 -26.88 13.51 8.29
CA ALA A 63 -25.79 12.98 9.09
C ALA A 63 -25.01 11.84 8.43
N TYR A 64 -25.68 10.90 7.76
CA TYR A 64 -25.01 9.81 7.05
C TYR A 64 -24.11 10.28 5.89
N LEU A 65 -24.57 11.26 5.11
CA LEU A 65 -23.79 11.80 4.00
C LEU A 65 -22.57 12.56 4.51
N TYR A 66 -22.74 13.39 5.55
CA TYR A 66 -21.63 14.11 6.15
C TYR A 66 -20.62 13.18 6.81
N LEU A 67 -21.08 12.15 7.53
CA LEU A 67 -20.20 11.12 8.09
C LEU A 67 -19.40 10.40 6.99
N PHE A 68 -20.06 10.03 5.89
CA PHE A 68 -19.38 9.43 4.75
C PHE A 68 -18.29 10.34 4.17
N LEU A 69 -18.61 11.63 3.96
CA LEU A 69 -17.64 12.61 3.46
C LEU A 69 -16.47 12.82 4.43
N ILE A 70 -16.72 12.83 5.73
CA ILE A 70 -15.68 12.96 6.77
C ILE A 70 -14.78 11.71 6.77
N CYS A 71 -15.35 10.51 6.66
CA CYS A 71 -14.61 9.27 6.52
C CYS A 71 -13.77 9.23 5.22
N LEU A 72 -14.32 9.75 4.12
CA LEU A 72 -13.58 9.86 2.86
C LEU A 72 -12.44 10.87 2.97
N ALA A 73 -12.68 12.02 3.60
CA ALA A 73 -11.64 13.02 3.88
C ALA A 73 -10.54 12.44 4.78
N TYR A 74 -10.91 11.69 5.82
CA TYR A 74 -9.98 10.97 6.69
C TYR A 74 -9.08 10.01 5.89
N LEU A 75 -9.66 9.18 5.03
CA LEU A 75 -8.89 8.29 4.13
C LEU A 75 -7.91 9.08 3.26
N LEU A 76 -8.36 10.15 2.62
CA LEU A 76 -7.54 10.98 1.74
C LEU A 76 -6.41 11.68 2.50
N VAL A 77 -6.68 12.22 3.68
CA VAL A 77 -5.66 12.87 4.52
C VAL A 77 -4.58 11.87 4.91
N ILE A 78 -4.95 10.67 5.37
CA ILE A 78 -3.97 9.64 5.73
C ILE A 78 -3.18 9.17 4.51
N PHE A 79 -3.83 9.02 3.34
CA PHE A 79 -3.13 8.72 2.09
C PHE A 79 -2.09 9.80 1.74
N VAL A 80 -2.47 11.08 1.80
CA VAL A 80 -1.58 12.21 1.48
C VAL A 80 -0.41 12.29 2.46
N ILE A 81 -0.66 12.15 3.77
CA ILE A 81 0.40 12.15 4.79
C ILE A 81 1.40 11.02 4.51
N ASN A 82 0.93 9.79 4.33
CA ASN A 82 1.81 8.67 4.03
C ASN A 82 2.57 8.87 2.71
N LEU A 83 1.91 9.40 1.67
CA LEU A 83 2.55 9.69 0.40
C LEU A 83 3.68 10.72 0.56
N LEU A 84 3.46 11.81 1.29
CA LEU A 84 4.49 12.83 1.56
C LEU A 84 5.67 12.23 2.33
N LEU A 85 5.42 11.43 3.37
CA LEU A 85 6.48 10.80 4.16
C LEU A 85 7.30 9.79 3.35
N VAL A 86 6.66 9.05 2.43
CA VAL A 86 7.33 8.15 1.50
C VAL A 86 8.16 8.94 0.48
N LEU A 87 7.62 10.04 -0.07
CA LEU A 87 8.34 10.92 -0.99
C LEU A 87 9.57 11.57 -0.34
N CYS A 88 9.43 11.99 0.92
CA CYS A 88 10.52 12.53 1.73
C CYS A 88 11.49 11.46 2.27
N ARG A 89 11.28 10.17 1.93
CA ARG A 89 12.13 9.04 2.35
C ARG A 89 12.21 8.85 3.87
N ILE A 90 11.20 9.31 4.61
CA ILE A 90 11.11 9.12 6.07
C ILE A 90 10.63 7.70 6.38
N ILE A 91 9.68 7.21 5.59
CA ILE A 91 9.13 5.86 5.70
C ILE A 91 9.14 5.15 4.35
N LYS A 92 9.05 3.83 4.39
CA LYS A 92 8.89 2.99 3.20
C LYS A 92 7.43 2.80 2.85
N SER A 93 7.19 2.41 1.60
CA SER A 93 5.84 2.25 1.05
C SER A 93 5.02 1.18 1.75
N ASP A 94 5.64 0.24 2.47
CA ASP A 94 4.93 -0.76 3.29
C ASP A 94 4.07 -0.13 4.40
N SER A 95 4.35 1.12 4.79
CA SER A 95 3.52 1.87 5.73
C SER A 95 2.06 2.05 5.26
N PHE A 96 1.81 2.06 3.94
CA PHE A 96 0.45 2.11 3.38
C PHE A 96 -0.39 0.91 3.83
N THR A 97 0.19 -0.29 3.92
CA THR A 97 -0.52 -1.49 4.39
C THR A 97 -1.07 -1.32 5.80
N TYR A 98 -0.25 -0.80 6.71
CA TYR A 98 -0.62 -0.65 8.12
C TYR A 98 -1.60 0.51 8.33
N SER A 99 -1.32 1.66 7.71
CA SER A 99 -2.19 2.84 7.80
C SER A 99 -3.59 2.56 7.24
N PHE A 100 -3.70 1.95 6.06
CA PHE A 100 -5.01 1.66 5.46
C PHE A 100 -5.80 0.61 6.24
N GLY A 101 -5.13 -0.39 6.82
CA GLY A 101 -5.79 -1.32 7.74
C GLY A 101 -6.47 -0.60 8.91
N LEU A 102 -5.75 0.31 9.58
CA LEU A 102 -6.29 1.10 10.69
C LEU A 102 -7.34 2.12 10.27
N VAL A 103 -7.16 2.76 9.11
CA VAL A 103 -8.15 3.71 8.57
C VAL A 103 -9.48 3.01 8.31
N PHE A 104 -9.45 1.84 7.67
CA PHE A 104 -10.67 1.08 7.35
C PHE A 104 -11.40 0.64 8.62
N VAL A 105 -10.66 0.18 9.63
CA VAL A 105 -11.22 -0.08 10.97
C VAL A 105 -11.91 1.15 11.53
N GLY A 106 -11.24 2.31 11.53
CA GLY A 106 -11.79 3.56 12.05
C GLY A 106 -13.04 4.02 11.29
N ILE A 107 -13.02 3.99 9.96
CA ILE A 107 -14.15 4.32 9.08
C ILE A 107 -15.34 3.42 9.41
N LEU A 108 -15.11 2.11 9.51
CA LEU A 108 -16.19 1.18 9.77
C LEU A 108 -16.79 1.40 11.15
N ILE A 109 -15.97 1.63 12.18
CA ILE A 109 -16.45 2.00 13.52
C ILE A 109 -17.35 3.24 13.38
N ILE A 110 -16.86 4.34 12.81
CA ILE A 110 -17.64 5.59 12.70
C ILE A 110 -18.97 5.39 11.95
N LEU A 111 -18.95 4.72 10.79
CA LEU A 111 -20.14 4.55 9.95
C LEU A 111 -21.16 3.59 10.56
N THR A 112 -20.71 2.53 11.22
CA THR A 112 -21.62 1.55 11.86
C THR A 112 -22.24 2.09 13.14
N GLY A 113 -21.64 3.09 13.79
CA GLY A 113 -22.14 3.67 15.04
C GLY A 113 -23.62 4.06 14.95
N ASN A 114 -24.02 4.81 13.93
CA ASN A 114 -25.39 5.29 13.79
C ASN A 114 -26.38 4.15 13.49
N VAL A 115 -26.00 3.25 12.58
CA VAL A 115 -26.84 2.11 12.17
C VAL A 115 -27.13 1.22 13.38
N PHE A 116 -26.09 0.88 14.14
CA PHE A 116 -26.22 0.01 15.30
C PHE A 116 -26.86 0.72 16.50
N TYR A 117 -26.75 2.04 16.59
CA TYR A 117 -27.46 2.81 17.62
C TYR A 117 -28.98 2.64 17.50
N HIS A 118 -29.53 2.80 16.30
CA HIS A 118 -30.97 2.71 16.04
C HIS A 118 -31.51 1.28 15.90
N TRP A 119 -30.65 0.27 15.77
CA TRP A 119 -31.09 -1.10 15.58
C TRP A 119 -31.68 -1.68 16.87
N ASN A 120 -32.91 -2.19 16.85
CA ASN A 120 -33.57 -2.75 18.04
C ASN A 120 -33.12 -4.19 18.31
N THR A 121 -31.91 -4.38 18.83
CA THR A 121 -31.32 -5.68 19.15
C THR A 121 -30.44 -5.55 20.40
N THR A 122 -30.13 -6.67 21.06
CA THR A 122 -29.27 -6.67 22.26
C THR A 122 -27.87 -6.11 21.96
N LEU A 123 -27.29 -5.43 22.95
CA LEU A 123 -25.95 -4.86 22.87
C LEU A 123 -24.90 -5.92 22.51
N PHE A 124 -25.04 -7.13 23.04
CA PHE A 124 -24.12 -8.23 22.80
C PHE A 124 -24.04 -8.61 21.31
N ILE A 125 -25.18 -8.80 20.64
CA ILE A 125 -25.23 -9.13 19.21
C ILE A 125 -24.66 -8.00 18.36
N LYS A 126 -25.01 -6.75 18.71
CA LYS A 126 -24.46 -5.55 18.05
C LYS A 126 -22.93 -5.53 18.09
N THR A 127 -22.36 -5.76 19.27
CA THR A 127 -20.90 -5.75 19.47
C THR A 127 -20.22 -6.87 18.68
N ILE A 128 -20.75 -8.10 18.71
CA ILE A 128 -20.18 -9.22 17.95
C ILE A 128 -20.20 -8.93 16.46
N LEU A 129 -21.34 -8.51 15.91
CA LEU A 129 -21.44 -8.24 14.47
C LEU A 129 -20.50 -7.11 14.06
N ARG A 130 -20.41 -6.05 14.87
CA ARG A 130 -19.50 -4.93 14.62
C ARG A 130 -18.03 -5.37 14.68
N PHE A 131 -17.68 -6.25 15.61
CA PHE A 131 -16.33 -6.83 15.70
C PHE A 131 -15.97 -7.65 14.46
N VAL A 132 -16.88 -8.50 13.98
CA VAL A 132 -16.68 -9.28 12.75
C VAL A 132 -16.52 -8.36 11.53
N LEU A 133 -17.39 -7.35 11.41
CA LEU A 133 -17.29 -6.36 10.33
C LEU A 133 -15.93 -5.63 10.39
N VAL A 134 -15.47 -5.26 11.58
CA VAL A 134 -14.18 -4.57 11.80
C VAL A 134 -13.02 -5.42 11.29
N ILE A 135 -13.01 -6.73 11.59
CA ILE A 135 -11.98 -7.65 11.07
C ILE A 135 -12.03 -7.70 9.54
N ILE A 136 -13.20 -7.84 8.93
CA ILE A 136 -13.35 -7.89 7.47
C ILE A 136 -12.84 -6.59 6.84
N SER A 137 -13.22 -5.44 7.40
CA SER A 137 -12.79 -4.13 6.93
C SER A 137 -11.28 -3.93 7.07
N MET A 138 -10.69 -4.39 8.18
CA MET A 138 -9.23 -4.37 8.38
C MET A 138 -8.51 -5.16 7.28
N VAL A 139 -8.98 -6.36 6.96
CA VAL A 139 -8.40 -7.20 5.90
C VAL A 139 -8.48 -6.48 4.55
N LEU A 140 -9.63 -5.90 4.21
CA LEU A 140 -9.78 -5.11 2.98
C LEU A 140 -8.83 -3.90 2.93
N GLY A 141 -8.70 -3.17 4.05
CA GLY A 141 -7.77 -2.05 4.17
C GLY A 141 -6.32 -2.47 3.98
N VAL A 142 -5.90 -3.58 4.60
CA VAL A 142 -4.55 -4.16 4.44
C VAL A 142 -4.30 -4.57 2.98
N LEU A 143 -5.25 -5.22 2.32
CA LEU A 143 -5.13 -5.59 0.91
C LEU A 143 -4.97 -4.36 0.01
N PHE A 144 -5.79 -3.33 0.23
CA PHE A 144 -5.72 -2.08 -0.54
C PHE A 144 -4.41 -1.33 -0.31
N GLY A 145 -3.97 -1.21 0.94
CA GLY A 145 -2.67 -0.61 1.27
C GLY A 145 -1.49 -1.40 0.70
N THR A 146 -1.58 -2.73 0.66
CA THR A 146 -0.56 -3.60 0.05
C THR A 146 -0.49 -3.41 -1.46
N PHE A 147 -1.64 -3.29 -2.12
CA PHE A 147 -1.69 -2.97 -3.55
C PHE A 147 -0.98 -1.65 -3.85
N ILE A 148 -1.27 -0.58 -3.10
CA ILE A 148 -0.59 0.72 -3.23
C ILE A 148 0.92 0.57 -3.00
N SER A 149 1.32 -0.16 -1.96
CA SER A 149 2.72 -0.42 -1.61
C SER A 149 3.48 -1.08 -2.76
N ILE A 150 2.87 -2.08 -3.41
CA ILE A 150 3.44 -2.80 -4.55
C ILE A 150 3.56 -1.90 -5.76
N VAL A 151 2.53 -1.11 -6.08
CA VAL A 151 2.57 -0.15 -7.20
C VAL A 151 3.73 0.83 -7.01
N TYR A 152 3.95 1.32 -5.79
CA TYR A 152 5.04 2.24 -5.50
C TYR A 152 6.42 1.56 -5.61
N LYS A 153 6.58 0.37 -5.02
CA LYS A 153 7.83 -0.41 -5.13
C LYS A 153 8.18 -0.74 -6.57
N ASN A 154 7.20 -1.11 -7.39
CA ASN A 154 7.43 -1.43 -8.79
C ASN A 154 7.96 -0.22 -9.59
N LYS A 155 7.46 0.99 -9.29
CA LYS A 155 8.00 2.23 -9.89
C LYS A 155 9.44 2.49 -9.45
N GLU A 156 9.77 2.20 -8.19
CA GLU A 156 11.12 2.34 -7.66
C GLU A 156 12.09 1.33 -8.29
N TYR A 157 11.71 0.06 -8.38
CA TYR A 157 12.50 -0.97 -9.07
C TYR A 157 12.76 -0.61 -10.53
N GLN A 158 11.76 -0.10 -11.26
CA GLN A 158 11.97 0.36 -12.64
C GLN A 158 12.98 1.50 -12.75
N LYS A 159 13.04 2.39 -11.76
CA LYS A 159 14.01 3.49 -11.71
C LYS A 159 15.40 2.96 -11.39
N ASP A 160 15.52 2.04 -10.45
CA ASP A 160 16.80 1.44 -10.05
C ASP A 160 17.42 0.63 -11.20
N GLU A 161 16.62 -0.18 -11.91
CA GLU A 161 17.06 -0.89 -13.11
C GLU A 161 17.53 0.06 -14.22
N GLN A 162 16.84 1.19 -14.42
CA GLN A 162 17.28 2.21 -15.39
C GLN A 162 18.62 2.82 -14.99
N ASN A 163 18.79 3.15 -13.70
CA ASN A 163 20.04 3.71 -13.20
C ASN A 163 21.19 2.72 -13.31
N GLN A 164 20.96 1.44 -13.04
CA GLN A 164 21.97 0.38 -13.22
C GLN A 164 22.36 0.20 -14.69
N ALA A 165 21.39 0.23 -15.61
CA ALA A 165 21.69 0.13 -17.04
C ALA A 165 22.53 1.32 -17.54
N ILE A 166 22.23 2.54 -17.07
CA ILE A 166 23.01 3.74 -17.37
C ILE A 166 24.43 3.61 -16.79
N LEU A 167 24.56 3.15 -15.55
CA LEU A 167 25.85 2.95 -14.89
C LEU A 167 26.71 1.92 -15.63
N ASN A 168 26.13 0.79 -16.02
CA ASN A 168 26.84 -0.25 -16.77
C ASN A 168 27.28 0.23 -18.15
N ALA A 169 26.43 0.99 -18.86
CA ALA A 169 26.81 1.59 -20.14
C ALA A 169 27.98 2.56 -19.97
N TYR A 170 27.97 3.38 -18.91
CA TYR A 170 29.06 4.28 -18.58
C TYR A 170 30.36 3.54 -18.26
N LEU A 171 30.32 2.51 -17.41
CA LEU A 171 31.50 1.71 -17.01
C LEU A 171 32.13 0.97 -18.20
N ASN A 172 31.32 0.58 -19.19
CA ASN A 172 31.77 -0.14 -20.38
C ASN A 172 32.13 0.77 -21.56
N ASN A 173 32.19 2.09 -21.38
CA ASN A 173 32.38 3.09 -22.46
C ASN A 173 31.37 2.93 -23.62
N GLN A 174 30.15 2.50 -23.31
CA GLN A 174 29.06 2.36 -24.26
C GLN A 174 28.17 3.61 -24.25
N LEU A 175 27.50 3.88 -25.37
CA LEU A 175 26.53 4.97 -25.46
C LEU A 175 25.41 4.76 -24.44
N VAL A 176 25.17 5.77 -23.59
CA VAL A 176 24.12 5.71 -22.56
C VAL A 176 22.76 5.62 -23.25
N PRO A 177 21.99 4.53 -23.04
CA PRO A 177 20.72 4.34 -23.71
C PRO A 177 19.66 5.32 -23.19
N ASN A 178 18.92 5.95 -24.10
CA ASN A 178 17.77 6.78 -23.76
C ASN A 178 16.60 5.91 -23.24
N LYS A 179 15.67 6.46 -22.45
CA LYS A 179 14.51 5.75 -21.87
C LYS A 179 13.71 4.94 -22.90
N LYS A 180 13.54 5.47 -24.12
CA LYS A 180 12.86 4.76 -25.22
C LYS A 180 13.65 3.52 -25.68
N GLN A 181 14.97 3.64 -25.80
CA GLN A 181 15.86 2.54 -26.18
C GLN A 181 15.90 1.48 -25.09
N LEU A 182 15.99 1.88 -23.82
CA LEU A 182 15.93 0.97 -22.66
C LEU A 182 14.64 0.14 -22.64
N LYS A 183 13.49 0.76 -22.97
CA LYS A 183 12.20 0.05 -23.07
C LYS A 183 12.18 -0.94 -24.25
N GLN A 184 12.83 -0.61 -25.36
CA GLN A 184 12.93 -1.48 -26.53
C GLN A 184 13.85 -2.68 -26.25
N ILE A 185 15.00 -2.47 -25.60
CA ILE A 185 15.93 -3.52 -25.17
C ILE A 185 15.20 -4.52 -24.27
N LYS A 186 14.51 -4.04 -23.22
CA LYS A 186 13.72 -4.91 -22.34
C LYS A 186 12.64 -5.70 -23.08
N LYS A 187 11.98 -5.09 -24.07
CA LYS A 187 10.97 -5.78 -24.88
C LYS A 187 11.60 -6.88 -25.74
N GLN A 188 12.81 -6.65 -26.26
CA GLN A 188 13.57 -7.65 -27.01
C GLN A 188 14.04 -8.78 -26.10
N GLU A 189 14.67 -8.47 -24.96
CA GLU A 189 15.11 -9.45 -23.96
C GLU A 189 13.96 -10.33 -23.48
N TYR A 190 12.79 -9.74 -23.19
CA TYR A 190 11.60 -10.49 -22.79
C TYR A 190 11.13 -11.46 -23.88
N LYS A 191 11.12 -11.03 -25.15
CA LYS A 191 10.76 -11.90 -26.27
C LYS A 191 11.75 -13.06 -26.42
N LEU A 192 13.04 -12.76 -26.31
CA LEU A 192 14.13 -13.73 -26.43
C LEU A 192 14.04 -14.78 -25.34
N LYS A 193 13.81 -14.35 -24.09
CA LYS A 193 13.63 -15.25 -22.95
C LYS A 193 12.39 -16.14 -23.11
N LYS A 194 11.27 -15.59 -23.60
CA LYS A 194 10.07 -16.39 -23.89
C LYS A 194 10.29 -17.43 -24.99
N GLN A 195 11.09 -17.09 -26.01
CA GLN A 195 11.46 -18.05 -27.05
C GLN A 195 12.33 -19.17 -26.48
N GLN A 196 13.30 -18.85 -25.63
CA GLN A 196 14.13 -19.86 -24.95
C GLN A 196 13.30 -20.77 -24.06
N GLU A 197 12.40 -20.24 -23.23
CA GLU A 197 11.48 -21.03 -22.41
C GLU A 197 10.61 -21.97 -23.26
N TYR A 198 10.16 -21.51 -24.43
CA TYR A 198 9.39 -22.33 -25.35
C TYR A 198 10.22 -23.45 -25.99
N GLU A 199 11.45 -23.17 -26.39
CA GLU A 199 12.38 -24.19 -26.90
C GLU A 199 12.75 -25.23 -25.84
N GLU A 200 12.95 -24.80 -24.59
CA GLU A 200 13.18 -25.70 -23.44
C GLU A 200 11.95 -26.59 -23.19
N LEU A 201 10.75 -26.03 -23.23
CA LEU A 201 9.49 -26.79 -23.11
C LEU A 201 9.33 -27.81 -24.25
N LEU A 202 9.69 -27.45 -25.48
CA LEU A 202 9.67 -28.37 -26.62
C LEU A 202 10.65 -29.52 -26.43
N LYS A 203 11.90 -29.23 -26.05
CA LYS A 203 12.92 -30.25 -25.75
C LYS A 203 12.48 -31.17 -24.62
N PHE A 204 11.89 -30.61 -23.56
CA PHE A 204 11.33 -31.38 -22.45
C PHE A 204 10.18 -32.30 -22.89
N LYS A 205 9.29 -31.79 -23.74
CA LYS A 205 8.19 -32.58 -24.32
C LYS A 205 8.74 -33.75 -25.15
N GLU A 206 9.70 -33.50 -26.05
CA GLU A 206 10.32 -34.56 -26.86
C GLU A 206 11.01 -35.63 -26.02
N GLN A 207 11.70 -35.24 -24.94
CA GLN A 207 12.30 -36.20 -23.99
C GLN A 207 11.24 -37.05 -23.29
N LEU A 208 10.10 -36.47 -22.89
CA LEU A 208 8.98 -37.22 -22.32
C LEU A 208 8.36 -38.23 -23.29
N TYR A 209 8.18 -37.86 -24.56
CA TYR A 209 7.62 -38.77 -25.57
C TYR A 209 8.58 -39.91 -25.92
N LYS A 210 9.88 -39.63 -26.10
CA LYS A 210 10.89 -40.70 -26.32
C LYS A 210 10.89 -41.71 -25.17
N LYS A 211 10.90 -41.22 -23.93
CA LYS A 211 10.88 -42.08 -22.73
C LYS A 211 9.61 -42.95 -22.60
N LYS A 212 8.52 -42.59 -23.26
CA LYS A 212 7.24 -43.33 -23.27
C LYS A 212 7.12 -44.35 -24.41
N THR A 213 8.05 -44.32 -25.37
CA THR A 213 8.04 -45.20 -26.56
C THR A 213 9.11 -46.31 -26.44
N ASP A 214 10.02 -46.16 -25.48
CA ASP A 214 11.10 -47.11 -25.15
C ASP A 214 10.77 -47.98 -23.91
N GLU A 215 9.53 -47.91 -23.39
CA GLU A 215 8.91 -48.87 -22.44
C GLU A 215 7.89 -49.74 -23.19
#